data_AF-A0A5N3PFI4-F1
#
_entry.id   AF-A0A5N3PFI4-F1
#
_cell.length_a   1.000
_cell.length_b   1.000
_cell.length_c   1.000
_cell.angle_alpha   90.00
_cell.angle_beta   90.00
_cell.angle_gamma   90.00
#
_symmetry.space_group_name_H-M   'P 1'
#
loop_
_entity.id
_entity.type
_entity.pdbx_description
1 polymer ?
#
loop_
_entity_poly.entity_id
_entity_poly.type
_entity_poly.pdbx_seq_one_letter_code
_entity_poly.pdbx_strand_id
1 'polypeptide(L)'
;MNSDTEILPDYDLTCWYLNIRRVLELIGIDSIAYDLRGLEALSQLGDATRQISLIVTLKNRLTEWLHNHNPPTLGQLLIEDRLKPGMLFTHYDRYFCKGLSQVSAALRKGRTPPAAEAYAKLDTFEEGLILSVRFHHDHLTSNSAWTELSGQRRLMVLGAATEIGGGRIEAIPWVMADPLPDLFGPHSIIANHWSNRLEVHLDSIDSFALVRDVPPVRSKKELAKLRDIPEREIKEAFAEIIAENSVNPDWGGEQSDLFSAQVRIDGRRISTAFAFKGPAKFHPMTMADLGKNGDQINRLFAEPAELLILQHCHEITPPVRGTMRAFAQQMGNPRIFCLIDGYDTIRLLQAYGKCGFQAEAKEAR
;
A
#
# COMPACT_ATOMS: atom_id res chain seq x y z
N MET A 1 -9.71 -32.77 -14.30
CA MET A 1 -8.55 -31.93 -13.98
C MET A 1 -9.03 -30.50 -14.05
N ASN A 2 -9.46 -29.94 -12.92
CA ASN A 2 -9.62 -28.50 -12.83
C ASN A 2 -8.21 -27.94 -12.95
N SER A 3 -7.97 -27.14 -13.99
CA SER A 3 -6.88 -26.19 -13.96
C SER A 3 -7.25 -25.20 -12.86
N ASP A 4 -6.83 -25.46 -11.64
CA ASP A 4 -6.80 -24.44 -10.60
C ASP A 4 -6.01 -23.29 -11.21
N THR A 5 -6.70 -22.20 -11.51
CA THR A 5 -6.07 -20.97 -11.96
C THR A 5 -5.17 -20.55 -10.82
N GLU A 6 -3.88 -20.84 -10.95
CA GLU A 6 -2.88 -20.57 -9.93
C GLU A 6 -2.92 -19.07 -9.65
N ILE A 7 -3.51 -18.68 -8.52
CA ILE A 7 -3.59 -17.28 -8.09
C ILE A 7 -2.15 -16.85 -7.83
N LEU A 8 -1.62 -16.01 -8.71
CA LEU A 8 -0.26 -15.51 -8.57
C LEU A 8 -0.19 -14.67 -7.28
N PRO A 9 0.77 -14.94 -6.38
CA PRO A 9 0.87 -14.19 -5.14
C PRO A 9 1.22 -12.73 -5.44
N ASP A 10 0.53 -11.81 -4.77
CA ASP A 10 0.84 -10.38 -4.85
C ASP A 10 2.12 -10.03 -4.10
N TYR A 11 2.49 -10.82 -3.08
CA TYR A 11 3.73 -10.71 -2.33
C TYR A 11 4.06 -11.99 -1.56
N ASP A 12 5.33 -12.09 -1.18
CA ASP A 12 5.85 -12.92 -0.09
C ASP A 12 6.62 -12.02 0.89
N LEU A 13 7.01 -12.57 2.04
CA LEU A 13 7.65 -11.84 3.12
C LEU A 13 9.09 -12.28 3.33
N THR A 14 10.03 -11.33 3.23
CA THR A 14 11.36 -11.53 3.80
C THR A 14 11.36 -11.02 5.23
N CYS A 15 11.11 -11.92 6.19
CA CYS A 15 11.06 -11.57 7.61
C CYS A 15 12.47 -11.35 8.17
N TRP A 16 12.76 -10.15 8.67
CA TRP A 16 13.98 -9.82 9.42
C TRP A 16 13.80 -10.05 10.92
N TYR A 17 12.58 -9.89 11.40
CA TYR A 17 12.15 -10.17 12.76
C TYR A 17 10.88 -11.00 12.72
N LEU A 18 10.85 -12.10 13.49
CA LEU A 18 9.67 -12.95 13.64
C LEU A 18 9.58 -13.45 15.08
N ASN A 19 8.59 -12.98 15.83
CA ASN A 19 8.33 -13.49 17.16
C ASN A 19 7.51 -14.78 17.07
N ILE A 20 8.18 -15.93 17.18
CA ILE A 20 7.58 -17.27 17.00
C ILE A 20 6.33 -17.46 17.85
N ARG A 21 6.41 -17.16 19.15
CA ARG A 21 5.27 -17.33 20.07
C ARG A 21 4.05 -16.54 19.62
N ARG A 22 4.25 -15.25 19.32
CA ARG A 22 3.19 -14.34 18.88
C ARG A 22 2.58 -14.78 17.55
N VAL A 23 3.41 -15.19 16.60
CA VAL A 23 2.93 -15.70 15.31
C VAL A 23 2.12 -16.99 15.50
N LEU A 24 2.57 -17.91 16.35
CA LEU A 24 1.81 -19.13 16.68
C LEU A 24 0.45 -18.83 17.33
N GLU A 25 0.40 -17.85 18.23
CA GLU A 25 -0.85 -17.37 18.83
C GLU A 25 -1.82 -16.79 17.77
N LEU A 26 -1.29 -16.26 16.66
CA LEU A 26 -2.07 -15.65 15.59
C LEU A 26 -2.59 -16.67 14.55
N ILE A 27 -1.71 -17.55 14.06
CA ILE A 27 -2.06 -18.54 13.02
C ILE A 27 -2.67 -19.83 13.60
N GLY A 28 -2.54 -20.05 14.91
CA GLY A 28 -2.95 -21.27 15.61
C GLY A 28 -1.95 -22.41 15.42
N ILE A 29 -1.61 -23.10 16.52
CA ILE A 29 -0.62 -24.20 16.49
C ILE A 29 -1.05 -25.37 15.62
N ASP A 30 -2.36 -25.62 15.53
CA ASP A 30 -2.91 -26.73 14.74
C ASP A 30 -2.69 -26.52 13.23
N SER A 31 -2.61 -25.27 12.77
CA SER A 31 -2.34 -24.94 11.37
C SER A 31 -0.98 -25.42 10.87
N ILE A 32 -0.02 -25.60 11.80
CA ILE A 32 1.35 -26.02 11.48
C ILE A 32 1.69 -27.43 11.95
N ALA A 33 0.79 -28.09 12.69
CA ALA A 33 1.07 -29.39 13.30
C ALA A 33 1.45 -30.47 12.26
N TYR A 34 0.84 -30.42 11.08
CA TYR A 34 1.19 -31.30 9.97
C TYR A 34 2.61 -31.03 9.45
N ASP A 35 2.95 -29.76 9.23
CA ASP A 35 4.27 -29.35 8.75
C ASP A 35 5.36 -29.70 9.77
N LEU A 36 5.09 -29.48 11.07
CA LEU A 36 5.99 -29.82 12.17
C LEU A 36 6.29 -31.33 12.24
N ARG A 37 5.29 -32.20 12.03
CA ARG A 37 5.53 -33.66 11.96
C ARG A 37 6.45 -34.04 10.80
N GLY A 38 6.32 -33.35 9.67
CA GLY A 38 7.27 -33.48 8.54
C GLY A 38 8.69 -33.07 8.92
N LEU A 39 8.85 -32.02 9.75
CA LEU A 39 10.14 -31.58 10.26
C LEU A 39 10.74 -32.53 11.31
N GLU A 40 9.92 -33.17 12.14
CA GLU A 40 10.37 -34.20 13.09
C GLU A 40 10.88 -35.46 12.37
N ALA A 41 10.26 -35.83 11.25
CA ALA A 41 10.75 -36.92 10.38
C ALA A 41 12.14 -36.61 9.81
N LEU A 42 12.52 -35.33 9.72
CA LEU A 42 13.86 -34.86 9.37
C LEU A 42 14.82 -34.82 10.57
N SER A 43 14.59 -35.64 11.61
CA SER A 43 15.39 -35.77 12.83
C SER A 43 16.91 -35.91 12.63
N GLN A 44 17.38 -36.24 11.41
CA GLN A 44 18.80 -36.29 11.04
C GLN A 44 19.42 -34.92 10.69
N LEU A 45 18.62 -33.87 10.53
CA LEU A 45 19.10 -32.51 10.26
C LEU A 45 19.58 -31.83 11.55
N GLY A 46 20.68 -31.07 11.45
CA GLY A 46 21.20 -30.28 12.56
C GLY A 46 20.26 -29.15 13.00
N ASP A 47 20.46 -28.63 14.21
CA ASP A 47 19.58 -27.65 14.86
C ASP A 47 19.34 -26.38 14.02
N ALA A 48 20.37 -25.92 13.28
CA ALA A 48 20.27 -24.74 12.41
C ALA A 48 19.26 -24.95 11.28
N THR A 49 19.24 -26.13 10.65
CA THR A 49 18.31 -26.42 9.56
C THR A 49 16.88 -26.50 10.08
N ARG A 50 16.66 -27.10 11.26
CA ARG A 50 15.33 -27.14 11.89
C ARG A 50 14.79 -25.74 12.19
N GLN A 51 15.64 -24.86 12.72
CA GLN A 51 15.29 -23.45 12.97
C GLN A 51 14.89 -22.73 11.68
N ILE A 52 15.68 -22.88 10.60
CA ILE A 52 15.38 -22.29 9.30
C ILE A 52 14.04 -22.83 8.77
N SER A 53 13.83 -24.15 8.80
CA SER A 53 12.59 -24.75 8.34
C SER A 53 11.37 -24.26 9.12
N LEU A 54 11.48 -24.14 10.45
CA LEU A 54 10.42 -23.57 11.28
C LEU A 54 10.11 -22.12 10.88
N ILE A 55 11.13 -21.28 10.70
CA ILE A 55 10.95 -19.87 10.29
C ILE A 55 10.25 -19.81 8.92
N VAL A 56 10.65 -20.64 7.97
CA VAL A 56 10.03 -20.71 6.64
C VAL A 56 8.56 -21.15 6.72
N THR A 57 8.26 -22.20 7.49
CA THR A 57 6.88 -22.66 7.72
C THR A 57 6.02 -21.57 8.35
N LEU A 58 6.51 -20.93 9.42
CA LEU A 58 5.79 -19.85 10.08
C LEU A 58 5.59 -18.64 9.16
N LYS A 59 6.59 -18.29 8.35
CA LYS A 59 6.47 -17.23 7.34
C LYS A 59 5.38 -17.57 6.32
N ASN A 60 5.39 -18.76 5.73
CA ASN A 60 4.38 -19.17 4.74
C ASN A 60 2.96 -19.09 5.33
N ARG A 61 2.77 -19.67 6.53
CA ARG A 61 1.48 -19.71 7.21
C ARG A 61 1.01 -18.33 7.66
N LEU A 62 1.93 -17.45 8.04
CA LEU A 62 1.62 -16.06 8.32
C LEU A 62 1.21 -15.31 7.05
N THR A 63 1.90 -15.53 5.93
CA THR A 63 1.53 -14.94 4.64
C THR A 63 0.13 -15.38 4.23
N GLU A 64 -0.21 -16.68 4.35
CA GLU A 64 -1.57 -17.19 4.16
C GLU A 64 -2.59 -16.53 5.11
N TRP A 65 -2.23 -16.38 6.39
CA TRP A 65 -3.08 -15.73 7.39
C TRP A 65 -3.39 -14.28 7.02
N LEU A 66 -2.39 -13.51 6.55
CA LEU A 66 -2.56 -12.13 6.10
C LEU A 66 -3.53 -12.03 4.92
N HIS A 67 -3.39 -12.91 3.93
CA HIS A 67 -4.31 -13.00 2.79
C HIS A 67 -5.75 -13.27 3.24
N ASN A 68 -5.94 -14.24 4.14
CA ASN A 68 -7.27 -14.70 4.53
C ASN A 68 -7.99 -13.81 5.55
N HIS A 69 -7.25 -13.13 6.44
CA HIS A 69 -7.85 -12.35 7.53
C HIS A 69 -7.87 -10.85 7.26
N ASN A 70 -7.14 -10.39 6.25
CA ASN A 70 -7.13 -9.01 5.78
C ASN A 70 -7.01 -7.97 6.91
N PRO A 71 -5.96 -8.06 7.77
CA PRO A 71 -5.83 -7.17 8.92
C PRO A 71 -5.82 -5.70 8.47
N PRO A 72 -6.44 -4.80 9.25
CA PRO A 72 -6.49 -3.40 8.89
C PRO A 72 -5.08 -2.80 8.90
N THR A 73 -4.87 -1.79 8.06
CA THR A 73 -3.65 -1.00 8.14
C THR A 73 -3.74 0.01 9.28
N LEU A 74 -2.60 0.44 9.81
CA LEU A 74 -2.58 1.47 10.85
C LEU A 74 -3.25 2.77 10.37
N GLY A 75 -3.04 3.15 9.10
CA GLY A 75 -3.67 4.34 8.53
C GLY A 75 -5.20 4.22 8.49
N GLN A 76 -5.76 3.06 8.10
CA GLN A 76 -7.20 2.81 8.16
C GLN A 76 -7.73 3.01 9.58
N LEU A 77 -7.06 2.43 10.59
CA LEU A 77 -7.48 2.56 11.99
C LEU A 77 -7.42 4.00 12.51
N LEU A 78 -6.45 4.80 12.05
CA LEU A 78 -6.33 6.21 12.44
C LEU A 78 -7.42 7.07 11.79
N ILE A 79 -7.65 6.89 10.48
CA ILE A 79 -8.63 7.66 9.72
C ILE A 79 -10.06 7.39 10.20
N GLU A 80 -10.36 6.13 10.51
CA GLU A 80 -11.66 5.71 11.02
C GLU A 80 -11.85 5.99 12.52
N ASP A 81 -10.84 6.54 13.21
CA ASP A 81 -10.82 6.76 14.66
C ASP A 81 -11.13 5.47 15.46
N ARG A 82 -10.54 4.36 15.01
CA ARG A 82 -10.77 3.03 15.59
C ARG A 82 -9.61 2.50 16.40
N LEU A 83 -8.40 3.06 16.25
CA LEU A 83 -7.19 2.55 16.89
C LEU A 83 -7.31 2.54 18.42
N LYS A 84 -7.09 1.37 19.04
CA LYS A 84 -7.10 1.16 20.49
C LYS A 84 -5.97 0.24 20.93
N PRO A 85 -5.52 0.29 22.20
CA PRO A 85 -4.61 -0.71 22.75
C PRO A 85 -5.14 -2.13 22.54
N GLY A 86 -4.24 -3.05 22.17
CA GLY A 86 -4.53 -4.43 21.81
C GLY A 86 -4.91 -4.64 20.35
N MET A 87 -5.15 -3.59 19.56
CA MET A 87 -5.49 -3.76 18.15
C MET A 87 -4.27 -4.12 17.30
N LEU A 88 -4.45 -5.19 16.52
CA LEU A 88 -3.50 -5.61 15.50
C LEU A 88 -3.62 -4.70 14.26
N PHE A 89 -2.48 -4.39 13.65
CA PHE A 89 -2.41 -3.63 12.41
C PHE A 89 -1.23 -4.06 11.55
N THR A 90 -1.33 -3.77 10.25
CA THR A 90 -0.17 -3.73 9.36
C THR A 90 0.23 -2.29 9.06
N HIS A 91 1.53 -2.03 8.86
CA HIS A 91 2.00 -0.71 8.44
C HIS A 91 3.27 -0.85 7.58
N TYR A 92 3.24 -0.32 6.36
CA TYR A 92 4.36 -0.39 5.41
C TYR A 92 4.87 1.01 5.03
N ASP A 93 5.93 1.45 5.70
CA ASP A 93 6.57 2.75 5.45
C ASP A 93 8.06 2.74 5.80
N ARG A 94 8.69 3.90 5.76
CA ARG A 94 10.05 4.16 6.21
C ARG A 94 10.10 4.18 7.73
N TYR A 95 10.84 3.22 8.28
CA TYR A 95 11.22 3.13 9.68
C TYR A 95 12.66 3.58 9.89
N PHE A 96 12.90 4.15 11.06
CA PHE A 96 14.19 4.46 11.61
C PHE A 96 14.47 3.45 12.73
N CYS A 97 15.40 2.55 12.47
CA CYS A 97 15.76 1.46 13.37
C CYS A 97 17.06 1.78 14.12
N LYS A 98 17.05 1.60 15.44
CA LYS A 98 18.18 1.87 16.34
C LYS A 98 18.21 0.87 17.49
N GLY A 99 19.33 0.80 18.21
CA GLY A 99 19.47 -0.03 19.40
C GLY A 99 20.30 -1.31 19.18
N LEU A 100 20.31 -1.87 17.97
CA LEU A 100 20.97 -3.15 17.71
C LEU A 100 22.50 -3.11 17.87
N SER A 101 23.15 -1.97 17.58
CA SER A 101 24.57 -1.80 17.85
C SER A 101 24.89 -1.79 19.34
N GLN A 102 24.03 -1.15 20.15
CA GLN A 102 24.13 -1.16 21.61
C GLN A 102 23.85 -2.55 22.18
N VAL A 103 22.87 -3.27 21.64
CA VAL A 103 22.58 -4.68 21.98
C VAL A 103 23.80 -5.55 21.72
N SER A 104 24.37 -5.51 20.51
CA SER A 104 25.56 -6.29 20.16
C SER A 104 26.75 -5.98 21.09
N ALA A 105 26.93 -4.72 21.47
CA ALA A 105 27.97 -4.33 22.42
C ALA A 105 27.71 -4.83 23.85
N ALA A 106 26.46 -4.86 24.31
CA ALA A 106 26.08 -5.39 25.62
C ALA A 106 26.30 -6.91 25.71
N LEU A 107 25.88 -7.65 24.67
CA LEU A 107 26.07 -9.11 24.57
C LEU A 107 27.55 -9.50 24.63
N ARG A 108 28.41 -8.81 23.85
CA ARG A 108 29.87 -9.04 23.89
C ARG A 108 30.50 -8.80 25.26
N LYS A 109 29.87 -7.98 26.11
CA LYS A 109 30.31 -7.66 27.47
C LYS A 109 29.61 -8.50 28.54
N GLY A 110 28.77 -9.48 28.16
CA GLY A 110 27.99 -10.29 29.10
C GLY A 110 26.98 -9.49 29.93
N ARG A 111 26.51 -8.35 29.41
CA ARG A 111 25.52 -7.48 30.08
C ARG A 111 24.13 -7.71 29.50
N THR A 112 23.11 -7.43 30.30
CA THR A 112 21.72 -7.41 29.82
C THR A 112 21.57 -6.41 28.67
N PRO A 113 21.15 -6.85 27.48
CA PRO A 113 20.99 -5.97 26.34
C PRO A 113 19.79 -5.02 26.53
N PRO A 114 19.88 -3.76 26.07
CA PRO A 114 18.72 -2.88 26.00
C PRO A 114 17.72 -3.37 24.94
N ALA A 115 16.51 -2.84 24.93
CA ALA A 115 15.58 -3.06 23.81
C ALA A 115 16.03 -2.27 22.57
N ALA A 116 15.83 -2.85 21.38
CA ALA A 116 15.91 -2.11 20.13
C ALA A 116 14.56 -1.46 19.80
N GLU A 117 14.59 -0.44 18.95
CA GLU A 117 13.41 0.35 18.58
C GLU A 117 13.43 0.63 17.08
N ALA A 118 12.30 0.42 16.42
CA ALA A 118 12.01 0.91 15.09
C ALA A 118 10.87 1.93 15.19
N TYR A 119 11.01 3.11 14.62
CA TYR A 119 9.94 4.11 14.64
C TYR A 119 9.67 4.69 13.25
N ALA A 120 8.41 5.04 12.98
CA ALA A 120 7.96 5.69 11.76
C ALA A 120 7.22 6.99 12.09
N LYS A 121 7.41 8.02 11.26
CA LYS A 121 6.65 9.27 11.37
C LYS A 121 5.33 9.13 10.62
N LEU A 122 4.27 9.64 11.20
CA LEU A 122 2.90 9.55 10.69
C LEU A 122 2.34 10.93 10.35
N ASP A 123 3.21 11.86 9.93
CA ASP A 123 2.90 13.27 9.62
C ASP A 123 1.80 13.43 8.54
N THR A 124 1.55 12.39 7.72
CA THR A 124 0.45 12.39 6.75
C THR A 124 -0.93 12.23 7.39
N PHE A 125 -1.01 11.74 8.62
CA PHE A 125 -2.26 11.54 9.36
C PHE A 125 -2.41 12.61 10.44
N GLU A 126 -1.36 12.83 11.22
CA GLU A 126 -1.33 13.83 12.28
C GLU A 126 0.11 14.35 12.43
N GLU A 127 0.27 15.67 12.43
CA GLU A 127 1.59 16.31 12.51
C GLU A 127 2.32 15.91 13.79
N GLY A 128 3.54 15.37 13.66
CA GLY A 128 4.35 14.96 14.79
C GLY A 128 3.98 13.62 15.42
N LEU A 129 2.94 12.94 14.91
CA LEU A 129 2.57 11.60 15.37
C LEU A 129 3.67 10.58 15.01
N ILE A 130 4.05 9.75 15.97
CA ILE A 130 5.09 8.74 15.80
C ILE A 130 4.55 7.35 16.19
N LEU A 131 4.74 6.37 15.30
CA LEU A 131 4.66 4.96 15.66
C LEU A 131 6.03 4.49 16.17
N SER A 132 6.08 3.91 17.36
CA SER A 132 7.26 3.32 17.99
C SER A 132 7.04 1.82 18.19
N VAL A 133 7.99 1.02 17.75
CA VAL A 133 7.94 -0.45 17.79
C VAL A 133 9.17 -0.94 18.52
N ARG A 134 8.99 -1.46 19.75
CA ARG A 134 10.09 -1.99 20.56
C ARG A 134 10.26 -3.48 20.35
N PHE A 135 11.49 -3.93 20.17
CA PHE A 135 11.78 -5.33 19.86
C PHE A 135 13.07 -5.85 20.50
N HIS A 136 13.13 -7.18 20.65
CA HIS A 136 14.25 -7.90 21.24
C HIS A 136 15.01 -8.70 20.16
N HIS A 137 16.33 -8.72 20.25
CA HIS A 137 17.19 -9.33 19.22
C HIS A 137 17.06 -10.87 19.10
N ASP A 138 16.54 -11.56 20.12
CA ASP A 138 16.34 -13.01 20.09
C ASP A 138 15.35 -13.50 19.02
N HIS A 139 14.61 -12.57 18.41
CA HIS A 139 13.63 -12.88 17.36
C HIS A 139 14.09 -12.46 15.96
N LEU A 140 15.38 -12.12 15.82
CA LEU A 140 15.99 -11.92 14.50
C LEU A 140 16.10 -13.27 13.78
N THR A 141 15.76 -13.27 12.49
CA THR A 141 15.69 -14.50 11.68
C THR A 141 17.01 -14.86 11.00
N SER A 142 17.96 -13.93 10.93
CA SER A 142 19.24 -14.10 10.25
C SER A 142 20.32 -13.14 10.76
N ASN A 143 21.59 -13.41 10.43
CA ASN A 143 22.69 -12.51 10.76
C ASN A 143 22.60 -11.17 10.00
N SER A 144 22.08 -11.16 8.77
CA SER A 144 21.87 -9.93 8.00
C SER A 144 20.78 -9.05 8.60
N ALA A 145 19.82 -9.62 9.36
CA ALA A 145 18.78 -8.86 10.04
C ALA A 145 19.33 -7.80 11.01
N TRP A 146 20.54 -7.98 11.55
CA TRP A 146 21.21 -6.97 12.37
C TRP A 146 21.48 -5.67 11.60
N THR A 147 21.83 -5.80 10.32
CA THR A 147 22.08 -4.67 9.42
C THR A 147 20.79 -4.18 8.78
N GLU A 148 19.87 -5.09 8.41
CA GLU A 148 18.58 -4.72 7.81
C GLU A 148 17.56 -4.13 8.78
N LEU A 149 17.81 -4.21 10.09
CA LEU A 149 17.05 -3.50 11.11
C LEU A 149 17.91 -2.41 11.79
N SER A 150 18.75 -1.74 11.00
CA SER A 150 19.56 -0.60 11.43
C SER A 150 19.44 0.56 10.45
N GLY A 151 19.37 1.79 10.99
CA GLY A 151 19.26 3.01 10.18
C GLY A 151 17.89 3.17 9.54
N GLN A 152 17.84 3.79 8.36
CA GLN A 152 16.59 3.99 7.63
C GLN A 152 16.30 2.79 6.74
N ARG A 153 15.13 2.20 6.91
CA ARG A 153 14.67 1.03 6.14
C ARG A 153 13.20 1.16 5.84
N ARG A 154 12.76 0.64 4.71
CA ARG A 154 11.34 0.51 4.43
C ARG A 154 10.94 -0.87 4.92
N LEU A 155 9.97 -0.96 5.82
CA LEU A 155 9.61 -2.21 6.47
C LEU A 155 8.09 -2.29 6.57
N MET A 156 7.56 -3.49 6.36
CA MET A 156 6.23 -3.84 6.82
C MET A 156 6.33 -4.31 8.26
N VAL A 157 5.53 -3.72 9.13
CA VAL A 157 5.34 -4.17 10.50
C VAL A 157 3.94 -4.73 10.64
N LEU A 158 3.84 -5.98 11.07
CA LEU A 158 2.64 -6.53 11.68
C LEU A 158 2.82 -6.41 13.20
N GLY A 159 2.00 -5.61 13.85
CA GLY A 159 2.14 -5.32 15.27
C GLY A 159 0.81 -5.06 15.96
N ALA A 160 0.86 -4.99 17.29
CA ALA A 160 -0.29 -4.59 18.10
C ALA A 160 0.03 -3.30 18.85
N ALA A 161 -0.89 -2.35 18.83
CA ALA A 161 -0.78 -1.13 19.62
C ALA A 161 -0.85 -1.47 21.11
N THR A 162 0.03 -0.92 21.94
CA THR A 162 0.06 -1.13 23.38
C THR A 162 -0.35 0.10 24.16
N GLU A 163 0.02 1.28 23.67
CA GLU A 163 -0.28 2.56 24.29
C GLU A 163 -0.44 3.61 23.20
N ILE A 164 -1.37 4.55 23.41
CA ILE A 164 -1.69 5.62 22.46
C ILE A 164 -1.85 6.90 23.28
N GLY A 165 -1.03 7.90 23.01
CA GLY A 165 -1.11 9.19 23.69
C GLY A 165 0.11 10.08 23.44
N GLY A 166 -0.06 11.38 23.66
CA GLY A 166 1.04 12.35 23.58
C GLY A 166 1.76 12.41 22.23
N GLY A 167 1.02 12.24 21.12
CA GLY A 167 1.60 12.20 19.77
C GLY A 167 2.41 10.92 19.49
N ARG A 168 2.17 9.84 20.23
CA ARG A 168 2.91 8.58 20.08
C ARG A 168 1.99 7.37 20.18
N ILE A 169 2.26 6.39 19.32
CA ILE A 169 1.66 5.06 19.35
C ILE A 169 2.81 4.10 19.67
N GLU A 170 2.76 3.48 20.84
CA GLU A 170 3.66 2.38 21.18
C GLU A 170 3.06 1.08 20.69
N ALA A 171 3.89 0.21 20.13
CA ALA A 171 3.50 -1.09 19.63
C ALA A 171 4.57 -2.15 19.86
N ILE A 172 4.12 -3.41 19.81
CA ILE A 172 4.99 -4.59 19.82
C ILE A 172 4.84 -5.35 18.49
N PRO A 173 5.95 -5.78 17.88
CA PRO A 173 5.89 -6.47 16.60
C PRO A 173 5.65 -7.97 16.77
N TRP A 174 4.86 -8.52 15.85
CA TRP A 174 4.83 -9.93 15.50
C TRP A 174 5.92 -10.18 14.46
N VAL A 175 5.93 -9.34 13.42
CA VAL A 175 6.85 -9.42 12.29
C VAL A 175 7.32 -8.04 11.87
N MET A 176 8.60 -7.96 11.46
CA MET A 176 9.12 -6.88 10.63
C MET A 176 9.74 -7.52 9.39
N ALA A 177 9.25 -7.15 8.21
CA ALA A 177 9.57 -7.82 6.96
C ALA A 177 9.60 -6.86 5.77
N ASP A 178 10.24 -7.29 4.69
CA ASP A 178 10.03 -6.69 3.37
C ASP A 178 8.95 -7.47 2.61
N PRO A 179 7.88 -6.80 2.13
CA PRO A 179 7.01 -7.39 1.13
C PRO A 179 7.73 -7.36 -0.21
N LEU A 180 7.98 -8.54 -0.78
CA LEU A 180 8.64 -8.70 -2.07
C LEU A 180 7.80 -9.62 -2.95
N PRO A 181 7.70 -9.37 -4.27
CA PRO A 181 7.18 -10.38 -5.18
C PRO A 181 8.00 -11.66 -5.06
N ASP A 182 7.40 -12.82 -5.37
CA ASP A 182 8.14 -14.07 -5.46
C ASP A 182 9.31 -13.91 -6.44
N LEU A 183 10.53 -14.22 -5.98
CA LEU A 183 11.77 -14.08 -6.75
C LEU A 183 11.86 -15.08 -7.90
N PHE A 184 11.17 -16.22 -7.80
CA PHE A 184 11.34 -17.36 -8.70
C PHE A 184 10.06 -17.71 -9.46
N GLY A 185 8.94 -17.05 -9.14
CA GLY A 185 7.64 -17.29 -9.75
C GLY A 185 7.16 -16.14 -10.65
N PRO A 186 6.22 -16.42 -11.58
CA PRO A 186 5.44 -15.35 -12.17
C PRO A 186 4.68 -14.61 -11.06
N HIS A 187 4.72 -13.27 -11.10
CA HIS A 187 4.04 -12.44 -10.12
C HIS A 187 2.90 -11.63 -10.78
N SER A 188 1.94 -11.20 -9.98
CA SER A 188 0.79 -10.41 -10.44
C SER A 188 1.21 -9.02 -10.92
N ILE A 189 0.28 -8.25 -11.50
CA ILE A 189 0.53 -6.84 -11.81
C ILE A 189 0.77 -6.06 -10.52
N ILE A 190 -0.02 -6.33 -9.47
CA ILE A 190 0.08 -5.66 -8.16
C ILE A 190 1.49 -5.84 -7.58
N ALA A 191 2.04 -7.05 -7.73
CA ALA A 191 3.36 -7.41 -7.25
C ALA A 191 4.49 -6.53 -7.83
N ASN A 192 4.37 -6.07 -9.08
CA ASN A 192 5.35 -5.19 -9.74
C ASN A 192 5.49 -3.83 -9.05
N HIS A 193 4.46 -3.40 -8.33
CA HIS A 193 4.36 -2.03 -7.83
C HIS A 193 4.67 -1.89 -6.33
N TRP A 194 5.03 -2.97 -5.63
CA TRP A 194 5.45 -2.89 -4.22
C TRP A 194 6.64 -1.95 -3.98
N SER A 195 7.60 -1.95 -4.90
CA SER A 195 8.77 -1.06 -4.88
C SER A 195 8.38 0.43 -4.85
N ASN A 196 7.22 0.78 -5.42
CA ASN A 196 6.65 2.12 -5.44
C ASN A 196 5.46 2.27 -4.48
N ARG A 197 5.37 1.41 -3.46
CA ARG A 197 4.30 1.43 -2.44
C ARG A 197 2.90 1.31 -3.06
N LEU A 198 2.79 0.55 -4.14
CA LEU A 198 1.57 0.31 -4.92
C LEU A 198 1.00 1.56 -5.60
N GLU A 199 1.78 2.64 -5.66
CA GLU A 199 1.42 3.85 -6.36
C GLU A 199 1.93 3.82 -7.80
N VAL A 200 1.04 4.10 -8.75
CA VAL A 200 1.37 4.27 -10.17
C VAL A 200 1.05 5.70 -10.60
N HIS A 201 1.79 6.16 -11.60
CA HIS A 201 1.61 7.49 -12.18
C HIS A 201 0.82 7.42 -13.48
N LEU A 202 0.22 8.53 -13.88
CA LEU A 202 -0.56 8.62 -15.11
C LEU A 202 0.21 8.07 -16.32
N ASP A 203 1.50 8.40 -16.43
CA ASP A 203 2.40 7.96 -17.49
C ASP A 203 2.64 6.44 -17.53
N SER A 204 2.45 5.72 -16.43
CA SER A 204 2.63 4.25 -16.38
C SER A 204 1.38 3.46 -16.79
N ILE A 205 0.23 4.10 -16.97
CA ILE A 205 -1.00 3.43 -17.39
C ILE A 205 -1.04 3.41 -18.93
N ASP A 206 -1.05 2.22 -19.53
CA ASP A 206 -0.97 2.06 -20.99
C ASP A 206 -2.19 2.66 -21.71
N SER A 207 -3.35 2.62 -21.08
CA SER A 207 -4.56 3.26 -21.61
C SER A 207 -4.43 4.78 -21.73
N PHE A 208 -3.45 5.40 -21.05
CA PHE A 208 -3.16 6.83 -21.09
C PHE A 208 -1.83 7.15 -21.79
N ALA A 209 -1.29 6.23 -22.59
CA ALA A 209 0.06 6.33 -23.14
C ALA A 209 0.36 7.63 -23.93
N LEU A 210 -0.64 8.27 -24.56
CA LEU A 210 -0.44 9.54 -25.28
C LEU A 210 -0.01 10.69 -24.36
N VAL A 211 -0.26 10.59 -23.05
CA VAL A 211 0.17 11.62 -22.08
C VAL A 211 1.70 11.76 -22.00
N ARG A 212 2.43 10.71 -22.38
CA ARG A 212 3.90 10.69 -22.37
C ARG A 212 4.48 11.70 -23.37
N ASP A 213 3.70 12.06 -24.40
CA ASP A 213 4.09 13.07 -25.40
C ASP A 213 3.75 14.51 -24.98
N VAL A 214 3.02 14.68 -23.87
CA VAL A 214 2.61 15.98 -23.34
C VAL A 214 3.49 16.36 -22.14
N PRO A 215 4.24 17.47 -22.22
CA PRO A 215 5.14 17.89 -21.16
C PRO A 215 4.37 18.24 -19.87
N PRO A 216 5.02 18.13 -18.68
CA PRO A 216 4.39 18.51 -17.42
C PRO A 216 3.93 19.97 -17.40
N VAL A 217 2.64 20.16 -17.10
CA VAL A 217 2.03 21.49 -16.94
C VAL A 217 2.36 22.04 -15.56
N ARG A 218 2.79 23.30 -15.49
CA ARG A 218 3.15 23.98 -14.22
C ARG A 218 2.46 25.32 -14.02
N SER A 219 1.60 25.73 -14.95
CA SER A 219 1.00 27.05 -14.96
C SER A 219 -0.31 27.07 -14.18
N LYS A 220 -0.39 27.91 -13.14
CA LYS A 220 -1.65 28.18 -12.43
C LYS A 220 -2.74 28.75 -13.35
N LYS A 221 -2.34 29.49 -14.40
CA LYS A 221 -3.28 30.02 -15.40
C LYS A 221 -3.91 28.89 -16.22
N GLU A 222 -3.14 27.85 -16.52
CA GLU A 222 -3.67 26.67 -17.21
C GLU A 222 -4.52 25.82 -16.29
N LEU A 223 -4.10 25.63 -15.03
CA LEU A 223 -4.90 24.97 -14.01
C LEU A 223 -6.29 25.60 -13.89
N ALA A 224 -6.37 26.95 -13.85
CA ALA A 224 -7.62 27.68 -13.75
C ALA A 224 -8.62 27.38 -14.88
N LYS A 225 -8.19 26.87 -16.04
CA LYS A 225 -9.10 26.46 -17.12
C LYS A 225 -9.99 25.28 -16.72
N LEU A 226 -9.56 24.43 -15.79
CA LEU A 226 -10.36 23.31 -15.28
C LEU A 226 -11.52 23.76 -14.39
N ARG A 227 -11.53 25.00 -13.90
CA ARG A 227 -12.56 25.50 -12.98
C ARG A 227 -13.96 25.45 -13.59
N ASP A 228 -14.06 25.70 -14.89
CA ASP A 228 -15.34 25.84 -15.58
C ASP A 228 -15.76 24.54 -16.28
N ILE A 229 -15.01 23.45 -16.12
CA ILE A 229 -15.30 22.15 -16.74
C ILE A 229 -16.09 21.29 -15.76
N PRO A 230 -17.36 20.97 -16.04
CA PRO A 230 -18.17 20.14 -15.17
C PRO A 230 -17.53 18.76 -14.94
N GLU A 231 -17.74 18.21 -13.75
CA GLU A 231 -17.28 16.85 -13.38
C GLU A 231 -17.75 15.81 -14.39
N ARG A 232 -18.99 15.94 -14.88
CA ARG A 232 -19.58 15.08 -15.90
C ARG A 232 -18.77 15.06 -17.20
N GLU A 233 -18.27 16.21 -17.66
CA GLU A 233 -17.46 16.27 -18.89
C GLU A 233 -16.09 15.60 -18.69
N ILE A 234 -15.50 15.73 -17.50
CA ILE A 234 -14.27 15.00 -17.16
C ILE A 234 -14.53 13.49 -17.14
N LYS A 235 -15.60 13.05 -16.49
CA LYS A 235 -16.02 11.64 -16.41
C LYS A 235 -16.25 11.05 -17.81
N GLU A 236 -16.98 11.75 -18.66
CA GLU A 236 -17.22 11.38 -20.07
C GLU A 236 -15.91 11.30 -20.86
N ALA A 237 -15.02 12.29 -20.70
CA ALA A 237 -13.71 12.27 -21.36
C ALA A 237 -12.86 11.05 -20.95
N PHE A 238 -12.81 10.72 -19.66
CA PHE A 238 -12.09 9.54 -19.18
C PHE A 238 -12.68 8.24 -19.74
N ALA A 239 -14.01 8.10 -19.72
CA ALA A 239 -14.70 6.94 -20.28
C ALA A 239 -14.38 6.76 -21.77
N GLU A 240 -14.43 7.84 -22.56
CA GLU A 240 -14.07 7.79 -23.98
C GLU A 240 -12.60 7.41 -24.21
N ILE A 241 -11.67 7.95 -23.42
CA ILE A 241 -10.23 7.66 -23.52
C ILE A 241 -9.94 6.17 -23.27
N ILE A 242 -10.61 5.56 -22.30
CA ILE A 242 -10.43 4.14 -21.97
C ILE A 242 -11.34 3.22 -22.81
N ALA A 243 -12.07 3.77 -23.78
CA ALA A 243 -13.04 3.07 -24.63
C ALA A 243 -14.16 2.35 -23.83
N GLU A 244 -14.62 2.98 -22.74
CA GLU A 244 -15.78 2.52 -21.98
C GLU A 244 -17.07 3.05 -22.63
N ASN A 245 -18.00 2.15 -22.93
CA ASN A 245 -19.17 2.46 -23.78
C ASN A 245 -20.36 3.02 -23.00
N SER A 246 -20.34 2.94 -21.67
CA SER A 246 -21.45 3.39 -20.83
C SER A 246 -20.95 4.08 -19.56
N VAL A 247 -21.32 5.34 -19.41
CA VAL A 247 -21.23 6.07 -18.14
C VAL A 247 -22.58 5.98 -17.47
N ASN A 248 -22.66 5.27 -16.34
CA ASN A 248 -23.92 5.14 -15.61
C ASN A 248 -24.31 6.50 -14.98
N PRO A 249 -25.62 6.82 -14.91
CA PRO A 249 -26.09 7.98 -14.17
C PRO A 249 -25.74 7.87 -12.67
N ASP A 250 -25.34 8.98 -12.07
CA ASP A 250 -25.01 9.06 -10.64
C ASP A 250 -26.26 8.71 -9.81
N TRP A 251 -26.11 7.79 -8.85
CA TRP A 251 -27.16 7.46 -7.89
C TRP A 251 -26.57 7.37 -6.48
N GLY A 252 -27.37 7.73 -5.47
CA GLY A 252 -26.88 8.04 -4.11
C GLY A 252 -26.20 6.91 -3.32
N GLY A 253 -26.04 5.72 -3.89
CA GLY A 253 -25.32 4.59 -3.30
C GLY A 253 -24.11 4.12 -4.10
N GLU A 254 -23.63 4.90 -5.08
CA GLU A 254 -22.44 4.55 -5.85
C GLU A 254 -21.19 4.49 -4.95
N GLN A 255 -20.37 3.45 -5.17
CA GLN A 255 -19.11 3.24 -4.47
C GLN A 255 -17.94 3.92 -5.20
N SER A 256 -18.03 4.00 -6.52
CA SER A 256 -17.17 4.76 -7.42
C SER A 256 -17.98 5.43 -8.53
N ASP A 257 -17.40 6.45 -9.15
CA ASP A 257 -18.05 7.21 -10.21
C ASP A 257 -18.00 6.47 -11.54
N LEU A 258 -16.91 5.72 -11.81
CA LEU A 258 -16.75 4.90 -13.01
C LEU A 258 -16.04 3.60 -12.66
N PHE A 259 -16.54 2.48 -13.18
CA PHE A 259 -15.88 1.18 -13.11
C PHE A 259 -15.63 0.66 -14.53
N SER A 260 -14.43 0.15 -14.81
CA SER A 260 -14.04 -0.34 -16.13
C SER A 260 -13.14 -1.57 -16.06
N ALA A 261 -13.28 -2.45 -17.06
CA ALA A 261 -12.39 -3.58 -17.31
C ALA A 261 -11.49 -3.39 -18.55
N GLN A 262 -11.49 -2.19 -19.15
CA GLN A 262 -10.75 -1.89 -20.38
C GLN A 262 -9.36 -1.28 -20.12
N VAL A 263 -9.12 -0.77 -18.91
CA VAL A 263 -7.85 -0.14 -18.54
C VAL A 263 -6.71 -1.17 -18.60
N ARG A 264 -5.55 -0.73 -19.10
CA ARG A 264 -4.36 -1.57 -19.22
C ARG A 264 -3.15 -0.96 -18.51
N ILE A 265 -2.37 -1.84 -17.89
CA ILE A 265 -1.06 -1.56 -17.30
C ILE A 265 -0.18 -2.80 -17.53
N ASP A 266 1.11 -2.60 -17.81
CA ASP A 266 2.06 -3.66 -18.16
C ASP A 266 1.52 -4.60 -19.28
N GLY A 267 0.78 -4.03 -20.25
CA GLY A 267 0.18 -4.74 -21.38
C GLY A 267 -1.05 -5.61 -21.05
N ARG A 268 -1.45 -5.71 -19.78
CA ARG A 268 -2.57 -6.54 -19.31
C ARG A 268 -3.77 -5.67 -18.94
N ARG A 269 -4.98 -6.21 -19.09
CA ARG A 269 -6.20 -5.55 -18.61
C ARG A 269 -6.28 -5.67 -17.09
N ILE A 270 -6.75 -4.62 -16.44
CA ILE A 270 -6.91 -4.57 -14.99
C ILE A 270 -8.26 -3.95 -14.62
N SER A 271 -8.96 -4.54 -13.65
CA SER A 271 -10.22 -4.00 -13.14
C SER A 271 -9.95 -2.65 -12.47
N THR A 272 -10.66 -1.60 -12.87
CA THR A 272 -10.37 -0.23 -12.44
C THR A 272 -11.61 0.50 -11.96
N ALA A 273 -11.52 1.12 -10.79
CA ALA A 273 -12.54 2.04 -10.28
C ALA A 273 -11.99 3.46 -10.18
N PHE A 274 -12.82 4.45 -10.50
CA PHE A 274 -12.48 5.86 -10.49
C PHE A 274 -13.35 6.60 -9.50
N ALA A 275 -12.74 7.45 -8.69
CA ALA A 275 -13.40 8.51 -7.97
C ALA A 275 -13.05 9.85 -8.64
N PHE A 276 -14.04 10.56 -9.16
CA PHE A 276 -13.90 11.90 -9.69
C PHE A 276 -14.29 12.92 -8.61
N LYS A 277 -13.57 14.05 -8.60
CA LYS A 277 -13.96 15.24 -7.85
C LYS A 277 -13.75 16.47 -8.69
N GLY A 278 -14.85 16.94 -9.25
CA GLY A 278 -14.92 18.11 -10.09
C GLY A 278 -14.78 19.42 -9.32
N PRO A 279 -14.97 20.55 -10.01
CA PRO A 279 -14.55 21.87 -9.54
C PRO A 279 -15.52 22.53 -8.55
N ALA A 280 -16.51 21.80 -8.01
CA ALA A 280 -17.48 22.33 -7.06
C ALA A 280 -16.80 23.12 -5.92
N LYS A 281 -15.60 22.68 -5.53
CA LYS A 281 -14.64 23.48 -4.78
C LYS A 281 -13.28 23.45 -5.48
N PHE A 282 -12.97 24.52 -6.22
CA PHE A 282 -11.71 24.64 -6.95
C PHE A 282 -10.55 25.10 -6.04
N HIS A 283 -10.00 24.17 -5.26
CA HIS A 283 -8.85 24.38 -4.38
C HIS A 283 -8.10 23.05 -4.17
N PRO A 284 -6.90 23.03 -3.58
CA PRO A 284 -6.21 21.77 -3.31
C PRO A 284 -7.08 20.80 -2.50
N MET A 285 -7.17 19.54 -2.93
CA MET A 285 -8.00 18.51 -2.29
C MET A 285 -7.40 18.11 -0.95
N THR A 286 -8.21 18.23 0.10
CA THR A 286 -7.89 17.81 1.46
C THR A 286 -8.76 16.62 1.88
N MET A 287 -8.45 16.00 3.02
CA MET A 287 -9.28 14.93 3.58
C MET A 287 -10.73 15.37 3.85
N ALA A 288 -10.96 16.66 4.13
CA ALA A 288 -12.31 17.20 4.36
C ALA A 288 -13.19 17.19 3.11
N ASP A 289 -12.60 17.14 1.92
CA ASP A 289 -13.32 17.12 0.64
C ASP A 289 -13.79 15.71 0.26
N LEU A 290 -13.27 14.68 0.92
CA LEU A 290 -13.55 13.26 0.69
C LEU A 290 -14.58 12.70 1.68
N GLY A 291 -15.38 13.58 2.29
CA GLY A 291 -16.39 13.24 3.29
C GLY A 291 -15.83 13.09 4.71
N LYS A 292 -16.72 12.81 5.66
CA LYS A 292 -16.33 12.59 7.06
C LYS A 292 -15.45 11.34 7.14
N ASN A 293 -14.28 11.44 7.77
CA ASN A 293 -13.34 10.34 7.97
C ASN A 293 -12.92 9.63 6.66
N GLY A 294 -12.83 10.36 5.54
CA GLY A 294 -12.41 9.76 4.26
C GLY A 294 -13.39 8.75 3.67
N ASP A 295 -14.68 8.85 4.00
CA ASP A 295 -15.75 7.95 3.54
C ASP A 295 -15.72 7.66 2.03
N GLN A 296 -15.37 8.63 1.20
CA GLN A 296 -15.27 8.38 -0.24
C GLN A 296 -14.10 7.46 -0.61
N ILE A 297 -12.95 7.55 0.07
CA ILE A 297 -11.86 6.60 -0.12
C ILE A 297 -12.30 5.22 0.36
N ASN A 298 -13.02 5.12 1.49
CA ASN A 298 -13.56 3.83 1.94
C ASN A 298 -14.47 3.19 0.89
N ARG A 299 -15.34 3.98 0.26
CA ARG A 299 -16.23 3.51 -0.81
C ARG A 299 -15.46 3.10 -2.06
N LEU A 300 -14.47 3.89 -2.49
CA LEU A 300 -13.60 3.54 -3.62
C LEU A 300 -12.86 2.22 -3.34
N PHE A 301 -12.37 2.03 -2.12
CA PHE A 301 -11.76 0.78 -1.66
C PHE A 301 -12.79 -0.30 -1.24
N ALA A 302 -14.09 -0.08 -1.40
CA ALA A 302 -15.07 -1.16 -1.31
C ALA A 302 -15.31 -1.83 -2.69
N GLU A 303 -14.96 -1.14 -3.78
CA GLU A 303 -15.10 -1.66 -5.13
C GLU A 303 -14.22 -2.89 -5.37
N PRO A 304 -14.67 -3.88 -6.15
CA PRO A 304 -13.88 -5.05 -6.54
C PRO A 304 -12.95 -4.72 -7.72
N ALA A 305 -12.22 -3.60 -7.64
CA ALA A 305 -11.22 -3.18 -8.61
C ALA A 305 -9.81 -3.37 -8.06
N GLU A 306 -8.86 -3.76 -8.90
CA GLU A 306 -7.43 -3.92 -8.58
C GLU A 306 -6.65 -2.60 -8.72
N LEU A 307 -7.09 -1.70 -9.62
CA LEU A 307 -6.58 -0.35 -9.79
C LEU A 307 -7.62 0.68 -9.33
N LEU A 308 -7.22 1.59 -8.44
CA LEU A 308 -8.08 2.64 -7.92
C LEU A 308 -7.54 4.01 -8.30
N ILE A 309 -8.34 4.81 -8.99
CA ILE A 309 -7.92 6.12 -9.48
C ILE A 309 -8.73 7.20 -8.77
N LEU A 310 -8.04 8.12 -8.10
CA LEU A 310 -8.65 9.34 -7.57
C LEU A 310 -8.21 10.51 -8.44
N GLN A 311 -9.19 11.15 -9.09
CA GLN A 311 -8.97 12.31 -9.94
C GLN A 311 -9.52 13.58 -9.26
N HIS A 312 -8.77 14.68 -9.35
CA HIS A 312 -9.22 15.99 -8.94
C HIS A 312 -8.78 17.09 -9.90
N CYS A 313 -9.56 18.16 -10.01
CA CYS A 313 -9.26 19.31 -10.87
C CYS A 313 -8.18 20.28 -10.34
N HIS A 314 -7.62 20.02 -9.16
CA HIS A 314 -6.60 20.84 -8.50
C HIS A 314 -5.50 19.94 -7.90
N GLU A 315 -4.50 20.50 -7.22
CA GLU A 315 -3.50 19.68 -6.51
C GLU A 315 -4.15 18.74 -5.48
N ILE A 316 -3.57 17.56 -5.30
CA ILE A 316 -3.96 16.59 -4.25
C ILE A 316 -2.93 16.65 -3.12
N THR A 317 -3.39 16.89 -1.90
CA THR A 317 -2.50 17.12 -0.74
C THR A 317 -1.85 15.83 -0.21
N PRO A 318 -0.71 15.92 0.51
CA PRO A 318 -0.04 14.76 1.07
C PRO A 318 -0.90 13.86 1.99
N PRO A 319 -1.81 14.38 2.83
CA PRO A 319 -2.71 13.54 3.63
C PRO A 319 -3.62 12.61 2.81
N VAL A 320 -4.14 13.10 1.68
CA VAL A 320 -4.96 12.29 0.76
C VAL A 320 -4.12 11.16 0.16
N ARG A 321 -2.89 11.45 -0.29
CA ARG A 321 -1.96 10.43 -0.79
C ARG A 321 -1.58 9.42 0.28
N GLY A 322 -1.30 9.87 1.50
CA GLY A 322 -1.02 9.00 2.65
C GLY A 322 -2.18 8.06 2.94
N THR A 323 -3.41 8.56 2.83
CA THR A 323 -4.63 7.77 3.01
C THR A 323 -4.81 6.73 1.91
N MET A 324 -4.83 7.13 0.63
CA MET A 324 -4.93 6.19 -0.50
C MET A 324 -3.90 5.06 -0.39
N ARG A 325 -2.67 5.41 -0.01
CA ARG A 325 -1.60 4.45 0.18
C ARG A 325 -1.84 3.51 1.36
N ALA A 326 -2.33 4.00 2.49
CA ALA A 326 -2.64 3.15 3.64
C ALA A 326 -3.72 2.12 3.32
N PHE A 327 -4.70 2.46 2.47
CA PHE A 327 -5.72 1.51 2.03
C PHE A 327 -5.17 0.53 0.98
N ALA A 328 -4.36 1.01 0.04
CA ALA A 328 -3.70 0.20 -0.99
C ALA A 328 -2.81 -0.90 -0.42
N GLN A 329 -2.16 -0.65 0.73
CA GLN A 329 -1.20 -1.57 1.35
C GLN A 329 -1.84 -2.60 2.29
N GLN A 330 -3.17 -2.78 2.25
CA GLN A 330 -3.84 -3.77 3.09
C GLN A 330 -3.44 -5.19 2.65
N MET A 331 -2.70 -5.89 3.49
CA MET A 331 -2.02 -7.14 3.12
C MET A 331 -2.97 -8.26 2.66
N GLY A 332 -4.24 -8.25 3.06
CA GLY A 332 -5.20 -9.26 2.55
C GLY A 332 -5.77 -8.97 1.17
N ASN A 333 -5.62 -7.73 0.69
CA ASN A 333 -6.12 -7.28 -0.60
C ASN A 333 -5.30 -6.06 -1.06
N PRO A 334 -3.99 -6.23 -1.34
CA PRO A 334 -3.17 -5.12 -1.79
C PRO A 334 -3.68 -4.63 -3.14
N ARG A 335 -3.66 -3.31 -3.37
CA ARG A 335 -4.18 -2.73 -4.61
C ARG A 335 -3.33 -1.62 -5.13
N ILE A 336 -3.33 -1.47 -6.44
CA ILE A 336 -2.64 -0.38 -7.10
C ILE A 336 -3.53 0.86 -7.01
N PHE A 337 -2.93 2.04 -6.81
CA PHE A 337 -3.66 3.29 -6.90
C PHE A 337 -2.92 4.33 -7.74
N CYS A 338 -3.71 5.23 -8.34
CA CYS A 338 -3.21 6.39 -9.06
C CYS A 338 -3.90 7.66 -8.55
N LEU A 339 -3.12 8.73 -8.39
CA LEU A 339 -3.63 10.07 -8.13
C LEU A 339 -3.43 10.90 -9.39
N ILE A 340 -4.53 11.45 -9.91
CA ILE A 340 -4.52 12.35 -11.07
C ILE A 340 -4.94 13.73 -10.57
N ASP A 341 -3.98 14.62 -10.36
CA ASP A 341 -4.27 15.99 -9.97
C ASP A 341 -4.69 16.86 -11.17
N GLY A 342 -4.97 18.14 -10.94
CA GLY A 342 -5.40 19.04 -12.00
C GLY A 342 -4.36 19.24 -13.12
N TYR A 343 -3.06 19.18 -12.82
CA TYR A 343 -2.04 19.31 -13.85
C TYR A 343 -1.97 18.05 -14.72
N ASP A 344 -2.03 16.88 -14.11
CA ASP A 344 -2.10 15.60 -14.84
C ASP A 344 -3.41 15.45 -15.61
N THR A 345 -4.52 15.97 -15.07
CA THR A 345 -5.80 16.06 -15.79
C THR A 345 -5.66 16.89 -17.06
N ILE A 346 -5.01 18.07 -17.00
CA ILE A 346 -4.76 18.89 -18.20
C ILE A 346 -3.92 18.13 -19.22
N ARG A 347 -2.83 17.49 -18.79
CA ARG A 347 -1.97 16.71 -19.70
C ARG A 347 -2.78 15.63 -20.43
N LEU A 348 -3.64 14.92 -19.71
CA LEU A 348 -4.49 13.90 -20.27
C LEU A 348 -5.48 14.49 -21.29
N LEU A 349 -6.19 15.55 -20.93
CA LEU A 349 -7.16 16.20 -21.82
C LEU A 349 -6.48 16.78 -23.07
N GLN A 350 -5.27 17.33 -22.96
CA GLN A 350 -4.47 17.80 -24.09
C GLN A 350 -4.06 16.65 -25.02
N ALA A 351 -3.55 15.56 -24.44
CA ALA A 351 -3.08 14.39 -25.20
C ALA A 351 -4.18 13.77 -26.08
N TYR A 352 -5.43 13.78 -25.59
CA TYR A 352 -6.58 13.15 -26.24
C TYR A 352 -7.57 14.14 -26.87
N GLY A 353 -7.28 15.45 -26.84
CA GLY A 353 -8.12 16.47 -27.46
C GLY A 353 -9.51 16.60 -26.84
N LYS A 354 -9.62 16.63 -25.51
CA LYS A 354 -10.89 16.61 -24.76
C LYS A 354 -11.16 17.91 -24.01
N CYS A 355 -12.44 18.18 -23.75
CA CYS A 355 -12.92 19.32 -22.95
C CYS A 355 -12.30 20.68 -23.34
N GLY A 356 -12.14 20.92 -24.65
CA GLY A 356 -11.55 22.16 -25.17
C GLY A 356 -10.02 22.28 -25.08
N PHE A 357 -9.34 21.25 -24.57
CA PHE A 357 -7.87 21.15 -24.66
C PHE A 357 -7.48 20.50 -25.99
N GLN A 358 -6.44 21.03 -26.62
CA GLN A 358 -5.82 20.44 -27.80
C GLN A 358 -4.31 20.33 -27.55
N ALA A 359 -3.69 19.30 -28.12
CA ALA A 359 -2.24 19.26 -28.22
C ALA A 359 -1.80 20.46 -29.09
N GLU A 360 -0.83 21.25 -28.61
CA GLU A 360 -0.18 22.21 -29.47
C GLU A 360 0.37 21.44 -30.68
N ALA A 361 -0.04 21.82 -31.89
CA ALA A 361 0.50 21.22 -33.09
C ALA A 361 2.02 21.41 -33.03
N LYS A 362 2.77 20.31 -32.89
CA LYS A 362 4.22 20.34 -33.06
C LYS A 362 4.45 20.88 -34.46
N GLU A 363 4.82 22.17 -34.57
CA GLU A 363 5.36 22.70 -35.81
C GLU A 363 6.51 21.78 -36.20
N ALA A 364 6.33 21.07 -37.31
CA ALA A 364 7.37 20.25 -37.89
C ALA A 364 8.59 21.15 -38.13
N ARG A 365 9.64 20.93 -37.34
CA ARG A 365 10.96 21.50 -37.57
C ARG A 365 11.84 20.48 -38.26
#